data_AF-A0A1T8UGB3-F1
#
_entry.id   AF-A0A1T8UGB3-F1
#
_cell.length_a   1.000
_cell.length_b   1.000
_cell.length_c   1.000
_cell.angle_alpha   90.00
_cell.angle_beta   90.00
_cell.angle_gamma   90.00
#
_symmetry.space_group_name_H-M   'P 1'
#
loop_
_entity.id
_entity.type
_entity.pdbx_description
1 polymer ?
#
loop_
_entity_poly.entity_id
_entity_poly.type
_entity_poly.pdbx_seq_one_letter_code
_entity_poly.pdbx_strand_id
1 'polypeptide(L)' 'MKVAEVLDFERIWWHAAGSKDEAIRSKFGLSPVRYYQQLNQILDGDDALKDDPITVNRLRRIRVVKTR' A
#
# COMPACT_ATOMS: atom_id res chain seq x y z
N MET A 1 1.12 -11.65 4.19
CA MET A 1 1.24 -10.72 3.04
C MET A 1 2.69 -10.30 2.96
N LYS A 2 3.40 -10.55 1.85
CA LYS A 2 4.80 -10.12 1.71
C LYS A 2 4.86 -8.64 1.33
N VAL A 3 5.85 -7.92 1.87
CA VAL A 3 6.06 -6.48 1.61
C VAL A 3 6.24 -6.20 0.12
N ALA A 4 7.08 -6.99 -0.55
CA ALA A 4 7.30 -6.89 -2.00
C ALA A 4 6.01 -7.00 -2.84
N GLU A 5 5.08 -7.91 -2.51
CA GLU A 5 3.82 -8.09 -3.28
C GLU A 5 2.88 -6.88 -3.17
N VAL A 6 2.93 -6.21 -2.02
CA VAL A 6 2.13 -5.03 -1.70
C VAL A 6 2.68 -3.82 -2.44
N LEU A 7 4.00 -3.64 -2.42
CA LEU A 7 4.68 -2.55 -3.13
C LEU A 7 4.49 -2.69 -4.65
N ASP A 8 4.60 -3.91 -5.18
CA ASP A 8 4.36 -4.16 -6.60
C ASP A 8 2.89 -3.91 -6.99
N PHE A 9 1.94 -4.29 -6.13
CA PHE A 9 0.52 -3.98 -6.33
C PHE A 9 0.24 -2.46 -6.31
N GLU A 10 0.80 -1.73 -5.33
CA GLU A 10 0.67 -0.28 -5.23
C GLU A 10 1.28 0.43 -6.46
N ARG A 11 2.38 -0.10 -7.00
CA ARG A 11 3.07 0.42 -8.20
C ARG A 11 2.25 0.29 -9.48
N ILE A 12 1.37 -0.70 -9.59
CA ILE A 12 0.47 -0.85 -10.74
C ILE A 12 -0.80 -0.01 -10.53
N TRP A 13 -1.31 0.00 -9.29
CA TRP A 13 -2.64 0.53 -9.02
C TRP A 13 -2.72 2.06 -8.94
N TRP A 14 -1.64 2.78 -8.61
CA TRP A 14 -1.68 4.25 -8.60
C TRP A 14 -2.03 4.87 -9.97
N HIS A 15 -1.89 4.10 -11.06
CA HIS A 15 -2.28 4.51 -12.42
C HIS A 15 -3.71 4.07 -12.81
N ALA A 16 -4.29 3.11 -12.08
CA ALA A 16 -5.61 2.55 -12.37
C ALA A 16 -6.68 3.26 -11.52
N ALA A 17 -7.41 4.19 -12.13
CA ALA A 17 -8.50 4.96 -11.51
C ALA A 17 -9.79 4.13 -11.30
N GLY A 18 -9.68 2.93 -10.73
CA GLY A 18 -10.80 2.00 -10.48
C GLY A 18 -10.91 1.54 -9.02
N SER A 19 -11.80 0.57 -8.76
CA SER A 19 -12.10 0.00 -7.43
C SER A 19 -10.92 -0.77 -6.84
N LYS A 20 -9.92 -0.05 -6.34
CA LYS A 20 -8.75 -0.58 -5.60
C LYS A 20 -9.15 -1.59 -4.55
N ASP A 21 -10.23 -1.28 -3.86
CA ASP A 21 -10.79 -2.06 -2.78
C ASP A 21 -11.26 -3.46 -3.22
N GLU A 22 -11.77 -3.60 -4.44
CA GLU A 22 -12.20 -4.88 -4.99
C GLU A 22 -10.99 -5.71 -5.44
N ALA A 23 -10.00 -5.08 -6.07
CA ALA A 23 -8.75 -5.73 -6.44
C ALA A 23 -7.95 -6.19 -5.21
N ILE A 24 -7.95 -5.41 -4.13
CA ILE A 24 -7.37 -5.81 -2.85
C ILE A 24 -8.07 -7.08 -2.32
N ARG A 25 -9.40 -7.09 -2.32
CA ARG A 25 -10.18 -8.26 -1.89
C ARG A 25 -9.90 -9.49 -2.75
N SER A 26 -9.84 -9.33 -4.06
CA SER A 26 -9.61 -10.43 -5.00
C SER A 26 -8.17 -10.96 -4.94
N LYS A 27 -7.16 -10.08 -4.90
CA LYS A 27 -5.74 -10.46 -4.92
C LYS A 27 -5.23 -10.95 -3.57
N PHE A 28 -5.63 -10.30 -2.47
CA PHE A 28 -5.13 -10.62 -1.13
C PHE A 28 -6.12 -11.39 -0.27
N GLY A 29 -7.39 -11.51 -0.67
CA GLY A 29 -8.43 -12.13 0.16
C GLY A 29 -8.78 -11.31 1.41
N LEU A 30 -8.33 -10.05 1.49
CA LEU A 30 -8.43 -9.20 2.68
C LEU A 30 -9.45 -8.08 2.47
N SER A 31 -10.11 -7.68 3.56
CA SER A 31 -10.89 -6.45 3.56
C SER A 31 -9.96 -5.24 3.30
N PRO A 32 -10.39 -4.25 2.50
CA PRO A 32 -9.60 -3.05 2.20
C PRO A 32 -9.11 -2.35 3.47
N VAL A 33 -9.95 -2.33 4.51
CA VAL A 33 -9.61 -1.75 5.82
C VAL A 33 -8.42 -2.47 6.45
N ARG A 34 -8.43 -3.81 6.46
CA ARG A 34 -7.34 -4.63 6.99
C ARG A 34 -6.06 -4.47 6.16
N TYR A 35 -6.21 -4.38 4.83
CA TYR A 35 -5.10 -4.11 3.93
C TYR A 35 -4.43 -2.78 4.24
N TYR A 36 -5.19 -1.68 4.36
CA TYR A 36 -4.60 -0.36 4.68
C TYR A 36 -3.99 -0.31 6.08
N GLN A 37 -4.55 -1.02 7.06
CA GLN A 37 -3.95 -1.14 8.40
C GLN A 37 -2.59 -1.84 8.34
N GLN A 38 -2.50 -2.94 7.60
CA GLN A 38 -1.27 -3.70 7.48
C GLN A 38 -0.25 -3.00 6.58
N LEU A 39 -0.70 -2.34 5.52
CA LEU A 39 0.11 -1.44 4.70
C LEU A 39 0.69 -0.33 5.56
N ASN A 40 -0.09 0.30 6.46
CA ASN A 40 0.45 1.33 7.35
C ASN A 40 1.54 0.77 8.27
N GLN A 41 1.36 -0.41 8.87
CA GLN A 41 2.40 -1.04 9.69
C GLN A 41 3.67 -1.36 8.88
N ILE A 42 3.51 -1.86 7.66
CA ILE A 42 4.63 -2.13 6.74
C ILE A 42 5.34 -0.83 6.36
N LEU A 43 4.56 0.21 6.00
CA LEU A 43 5.08 1.52 5.65
C LEU A 43 5.81 2.15 6.82
N ASP A 44 5.43 1.88 8.08
CA ASP A 44 6.10 2.41 9.27
C ASP A 44 7.39 1.61 9.61
N GLY A 45 7.57 0.40 9.07
CA GLY A 45 8.76 -0.44 9.26
C GLY A 45 9.86 -0.27 8.19
N ASP A 46 11.09 -0.70 8.54
CA ASP A 46 12.28 -0.60 7.68
C ASP A 46 12.24 -1.53 6.45
N ASP A 47 11.48 -2.61 6.48
CA ASP A 47 11.45 -3.59 5.38
C ASP A 47 10.86 -3.00 4.09
N ALA A 48 9.91 -2.07 4.21
CA ALA A 48 9.37 -1.37 3.04
C ALA A 48 10.38 -0.40 2.43
N LEU A 49 11.19 0.26 3.26
CA LEU A 49 12.25 1.16 2.81
C LEU A 49 13.40 0.43 2.12
N LYS A 50 13.66 -0.84 2.47
CA LYS A 50 14.66 -1.67 1.82
C LYS A 50 14.23 -2.14 0.43
N ASP A 51 12.95 -2.47 0.27
CA ASP A 51 12.41 -2.93 -1.01
C ASP A 51 12.20 -1.77 -2.01
N ASP A 52 11.49 -0.71 -1.61
CA ASP A 52 11.25 0.46 -2.47
C ASP A 52 11.08 1.76 -1.65
N PRO A 53 12.18 2.47 -1.35
CA PRO A 53 12.11 3.68 -0.54
C PRO A 53 11.38 4.83 -1.24
N ILE A 54 11.29 4.84 -2.58
CA ILE A 54 10.66 5.93 -3.32
C ILE A 54 9.14 5.80 -3.24
N THR A 55 8.61 4.60 -3.51
CA THR A 55 7.17 4.32 -3.40
C THR A 55 6.69 4.49 -1.97
N VAL A 56 7.47 4.02 -0.98
CA VAL A 56 7.14 4.16 0.44
C VAL A 56 7.09 5.62 0.88
N ASN A 57 8.09 6.43 0.54
CA ASN A 57 8.07 7.86 0.90
C ASN A 57 6.91 8.62 0.25
N ARG A 58 6.55 8.28 -0.99
CA ARG A 58 5.37 8.84 -1.67
C ARG A 58 4.08 8.46 -0.94
N LEU A 59 3.91 7.20 -0.56
CA LEU A 59 2.74 6.70 0.18
C LEU A 59 2.64 7.35 1.57
N ARG A 60 3.76 7.43 2.31
CA ARG A 60 3.84 8.14 3.60
C ARG A 60 3.41 9.60 3.46
N ARG A 61 3.86 10.29 2.40
CA ARG A 61 3.49 11.69 2.15
C ARG A 61 2.00 11.88 1.84
N ILE A 62 1.40 11.01 1.01
CA ILE A 62 -0.03 11.04 0.70
C ILE A 62 -0.88 10.82 1.97
N ARG A 63 -0.43 9.92 2.87
CA ARG A 63 -1.09 9.67 4.16
C ARG A 63 -1.14 10.93 5.04
N VAL A 64 -0.04 11.67 5.13
CA VAL A 64 0.02 12.93 5.92
C VAL A 64 -0.96 13.97 5.38
N VAL A 65 -1.15 14.04 4.07
CA VAL A 65 -2.09 14.99 3.43
C VAL A 65 -3.56 14.62 3.71
N LYS A 66 -3.88 13.34 3.89
CA LYS A 66 -5.26 12.86 4.12
C LYS A 66 -5.76 13.08 5.56
N THR A 67 -4.87 13.34 6.51
CA THR A 67 -5.21 13.48 7.95
C THR A 67 -5.34 14.95 8.40
N ARG A 68 -5.72 15.87 7.52
CA ARG A 68 -5.90 17.29 7.86
C ARG A 68 -7.33 17.76 7.70
#